data_AF-A0A024UGY7-F1
#
_entry.id   AF-A0A024UGY7-F1
#
_cell.length_a   1.000
_cell.length_b   1.000
_cell.length_c   1.000
_cell.angle_alpha   90.00
_cell.angle_beta   90.00
_cell.angle_gamma   90.00
#
_symmetry.space_group_name_H-M   'P 1'
#
loop_
_entity.id
_entity.type
_entity.pdbx_description
1 polymer ?
#
loop_
_entity_poly.entity_id
_entity_poly.type
_entity_poly.pdbx_seq_one_letter_code
_entity_poly.pdbx_strand_id
1 'polypeptide(L)'
;MHLVSPAQYRHPSGAFEFAYLCFNSDVLVFLYTLAVLFDEDIAMVFSRTLYRWHQHSDMDVWIELRLMALSLRWLWINCLLLKASKWLCNYVSTKLYTGQNVVMGWLNFSSVTWIYVSYAALAARNEFIEYGNSVRCDLDSTTQNMDAIFVDFFNSWYIRASGPLLAVIVGNLGLVLLVDHVWNRRWWRYLANNSLGRQYMLNSTSILCDEDTSFITRAGYAGASVEVRARALCTMQWFLSSHVIRFGLQEQPQAVRQIVATKASTLGHNHGHHTGRDSESSVSSPRGSTTGRRGKDDDKPHMVSPMADEDIRASSESAAAGDKTSSREMYLIVQDREGHVRMFDAEKRELQALGLEMKILRDSTFHIA
;
A
#
# COMPACT_ATOMS: atom_id res chain seq x y z
N MET A 1 0.74 5.00 27.68
CA MET A 1 0.72 4.60 26.25
C MET A 1 -0.63 3.98 25.89
N HIS A 2 -1.68 4.80 25.77
CA HIS A 2 -2.98 4.42 25.17
C HIS A 2 -3.18 5.10 23.79
N LEU A 3 -2.14 5.81 23.31
CA LEU A 3 -2.17 6.63 22.10
C LEU A 3 -1.68 5.89 20.84
N VAL A 4 -1.12 4.68 20.98
CA VAL A 4 -0.32 4.00 19.93
C VAL A 4 -0.87 2.62 19.53
N SER A 5 -1.97 2.16 20.13
CA SER A 5 -2.61 0.92 19.69
C SER A 5 -4.14 1.06 19.68
N PRO A 6 -4.84 0.47 18.69
CA PRO A 6 -6.29 0.48 18.67
C PRO A 6 -6.81 -0.28 19.90
N ALA A 7 -7.64 0.40 20.70
CA ALA A 7 -8.15 -0.12 21.97
C ALA A 7 -9.15 -1.28 21.81
N GLN A 8 -9.62 -1.57 20.60
CA GLN A 8 -10.80 -2.42 20.40
C GLN A 8 -10.48 -3.92 20.31
N TYR A 9 -9.29 -4.35 19.88
CA TYR A 9 -8.95 -5.79 19.81
C TYR A 9 -7.49 -6.09 20.12
N ARG A 10 -7.25 -6.91 21.14
CA ARG A 10 -5.90 -7.26 21.66
C ARG A 10 -5.19 -8.36 20.85
N HIS A 11 -5.70 -8.71 19.67
CA HIS A 11 -5.12 -9.75 18.82
C HIS A 11 -4.07 -9.15 17.86
N PRO A 12 -2.90 -9.78 17.69
CA PRO A 12 -1.92 -9.31 16.71
C PRO A 12 -2.47 -9.47 15.29
N SER A 13 -2.52 -8.38 14.51
CA SER A 13 -3.01 -8.41 13.12
C SER A 13 -1.89 -8.68 12.10
N GLY A 14 -0.62 -8.40 12.44
CA GLY A 14 0.52 -8.51 11.53
C GLY A 14 0.36 -7.67 10.26
N ALA A 15 -0.44 -6.60 10.30
CA ALA A 15 -0.83 -5.84 9.12
C ALA A 15 0.22 -4.82 8.67
N PHE A 16 1.08 -4.35 9.58
CA PHE A 16 2.14 -3.40 9.28
C PHE A 16 3.43 -3.83 9.94
N GLU A 17 4.52 -3.75 9.20
CA GLU A 17 5.85 -3.73 9.78
C GLU A 17 6.15 -2.38 10.43
N PHE A 18 7.11 -2.37 11.35
CA PHE A 18 7.53 -1.14 12.04
C PHE A 18 8.00 -0.05 11.07
N ALA A 19 8.79 -0.42 10.05
CA ALA A 19 9.27 0.52 9.05
C ALA A 19 8.11 1.14 8.24
N TYR A 20 7.11 0.34 7.87
CA TYR A 20 5.91 0.82 7.18
C TYR A 20 5.20 1.89 8.01
N LEU A 21 4.99 1.63 9.31
CA LEU A 21 4.35 2.58 10.21
C LEU A 21 5.16 3.89 10.32
N CYS A 22 6.48 3.79 10.46
CA CYS A 22 7.36 4.94 10.63
C CYS A 22 7.38 5.85 9.41
N PHE A 23 7.54 5.31 8.20
CA PHE A 23 7.64 6.11 6.97
C PHE A 23 6.29 6.65 6.50
N ASN A 24 5.18 5.96 6.80
CA ASN A 24 3.86 6.46 6.42
C ASN A 24 3.23 7.41 7.43
N SER A 25 3.61 7.39 8.71
CA SER A 25 3.06 8.30 9.72
C SER A 25 3.52 9.75 9.50
N ASP A 26 2.57 10.67 9.33
CA ASP A 26 2.84 12.10 9.13
C ASP A 26 3.55 12.70 10.35
N VAL A 27 3.10 12.34 11.56
CA VAL A 27 3.68 12.83 12.82
C VAL A 27 5.13 12.39 12.96
N LEU A 28 5.43 11.12 12.67
CA LEU A 28 6.80 10.59 12.81
C LEU A 28 7.73 11.20 11.78
N VAL A 29 7.33 11.24 10.51
CA VAL A 29 8.14 11.83 9.45
C VAL A 29 8.40 13.31 9.73
N PHE A 30 7.38 14.07 10.15
CA PHE A 30 7.53 15.49 10.46
C PHE A 30 8.48 15.74 11.64
N LEU A 31 8.24 15.08 12.79
CA LEU A 31 9.06 15.26 13.98
C LEU A 31 10.52 14.83 13.75
N TYR A 32 10.73 13.71 13.07
CA TYR A 32 12.09 13.25 12.78
C TYR A 32 12.81 14.17 11.80
N THR A 33 12.12 14.63 10.74
CA THR A 33 12.73 15.58 9.80
C THR A 33 13.09 16.89 10.48
N LEU A 34 12.24 17.39 11.39
CA LEU A 34 12.53 18.59 12.18
C LEU A 34 13.75 18.39 13.09
N ALA A 35 13.89 17.23 13.72
CA ALA A 35 15.08 16.88 14.50
C ALA A 35 16.35 16.84 13.62
N VAL A 36 16.25 16.28 12.40
CA VAL A 36 17.37 16.28 11.44
C VAL A 36 17.75 17.71 11.06
N LEU A 37 16.78 18.56 10.69
CA LEU A 37 17.04 19.94 10.29
C LEU A 37 17.69 20.79 11.39
N PHE A 38 17.34 20.57 12.67
CA PHE A 38 17.96 21.29 13.78
C PHE A 38 19.40 20.88 14.09
N ASP A 39 19.79 19.63 13.79
CA ASP A 39 21.15 19.12 14.03
C ASP A 39 22.03 19.14 12.75
N GLU A 40 21.45 19.46 11.59
CA GLU A 40 22.11 19.27 10.29
C GLU A 40 23.39 20.11 10.15
N ASP A 41 23.41 21.33 10.68
CA ASP A 41 24.58 22.22 10.59
C ASP A 41 25.82 21.60 11.24
N ILE A 42 25.64 21.04 12.44
CA ILE A 42 26.71 20.38 13.21
C ILE A 42 27.08 19.06 12.53
N ALA A 43 26.08 18.29 12.11
CA ALA A 43 26.27 17.01 11.44
C ALA A 43 27.04 17.15 10.13
N MET A 44 26.78 18.19 9.34
CA MET A 44 27.49 18.46 8.08
C MET A 44 28.95 18.80 8.32
N VAL A 45 29.26 19.74 9.22
CA VAL A 45 30.65 20.12 9.56
C VAL A 45 31.43 18.91 10.08
N PHE A 46 30.82 18.15 11.00
CA PHE A 46 31.43 16.97 11.58
C PHE A 46 31.69 15.88 10.52
N SER A 47 30.68 15.53 9.73
CA SER A 47 30.80 14.48 8.70
C SER A 47 31.84 14.81 7.65
N ARG A 48 31.93 16.06 7.22
CA ARG A 48 32.92 16.53 6.25
C ARG A 48 34.35 16.44 6.78
N THR A 49 34.56 16.90 8.02
CA THR A 49 35.88 16.86 8.67
C THR A 49 36.35 15.42 8.87
N LEU A 50 35.45 14.56 9.34
CA LEU A 50 35.73 13.13 9.51
C LEU A 50 36.01 12.44 8.17
N TYR A 51 35.25 12.75 7.12
CA TYR A 51 35.44 12.22 5.78
C TYR A 51 36.83 12.57 5.21
N ARG A 52 37.25 13.84 5.31
CA ARG A 52 38.58 14.29 4.86
C ARG A 52 39.73 13.59 5.58
N TRP A 53 39.59 13.40 6.89
CA TRP A 53 40.57 12.67 7.67
C TRP A 53 40.61 11.18 7.26
N HIS A 54 39.44 10.58 7.06
CA HIS A 54 39.30 9.17 6.69
C HIS A 54 39.88 8.88 5.30
N GLN A 55 39.77 9.82 4.34
CA GLN A 55 40.37 9.68 3.00
C GLN A 55 41.90 9.44 3.02
N HIS A 56 42.59 9.86 4.09
CA HIS A 56 44.04 9.71 4.24
C HIS A 56 44.44 8.66 5.28
N SER A 57 43.45 7.95 5.84
CA SER A 57 43.64 6.94 6.87
C SER A 57 43.42 5.53 6.30
N ASP A 58 43.89 4.51 7.02
CA ASP A 58 43.57 3.12 6.69
C ASP A 58 42.06 2.83 6.84
N MET A 59 41.58 1.80 6.15
CA MET A 59 40.15 1.46 6.08
C MET A 59 39.58 1.09 7.47
N ASP A 60 38.78 1.97 8.05
CA ASP A 60 38.05 1.74 9.31
C ASP A 60 36.54 1.69 9.06
N VAL A 61 35.99 0.47 9.09
CA VAL A 61 34.56 0.18 8.88
C VAL A 61 33.65 0.97 9.83
N TRP A 62 34.13 1.28 11.04
CA TRP A 62 33.32 1.97 12.03
C TRP A 62 33.11 3.45 11.69
N ILE A 63 34.11 4.06 11.05
CA ILE A 63 34.03 5.44 10.59
C ILE A 63 33.15 5.52 9.34
N GLU A 64 33.27 4.55 8.43
CA GLU A 64 32.37 4.44 7.28
C GLU A 64 30.91 4.30 7.72
N LEU A 65 30.60 3.39 8.65
CA LEU A 65 29.23 3.24 9.13
C LEU A 65 28.71 4.53 9.79
N ARG A 66 29.56 5.24 10.55
CA ARG A 66 29.18 6.51 11.15
C ARG A 66 28.86 7.56 10.09
N LEU A 67 29.67 7.68 9.04
CA LEU A 67 29.41 8.57 7.91
C LEU A 67 28.14 8.18 7.14
N MET A 68 27.91 6.88 6.99
CA MET A 68 26.68 6.35 6.40
C MET A 68 25.45 6.74 7.22
N ALA A 69 25.49 6.55 8.54
CA ALA A 69 24.41 6.88 9.46
C ALA A 69 24.09 8.39 9.49
N LEU A 70 25.11 9.26 9.39
CA LEU A 70 24.92 10.71 9.28
C LEU A 70 24.21 11.10 7.97
N SER A 71 24.50 10.40 6.88
CA SER A 71 23.90 10.65 5.57
C SER A 71 22.50 10.02 5.44
N LEU A 72 22.23 8.91 6.16
CA LEU A 72 20.94 8.21 6.16
C LEU A 72 19.80 9.11 6.65
N ARG A 73 20.12 10.09 7.50
CA ARG A 73 19.14 11.06 8.03
C ARG A 73 18.42 11.86 6.95
N TRP A 74 19.08 12.08 5.81
CA TRP A 74 18.50 12.83 4.69
C TRP A 74 17.35 12.09 3.99
N LEU A 75 17.23 10.78 4.23
CA LEU A 75 16.10 9.99 3.78
C LEU A 75 14.77 10.50 4.36
N TRP A 76 14.78 11.06 5.57
CA TRP A 76 13.58 11.67 6.17
C TRP A 76 13.17 12.95 5.46
N ILE A 77 14.13 13.73 4.96
CA ILE A 77 13.87 14.89 4.12
C ILE A 77 13.19 14.44 2.82
N ASN A 78 13.65 13.36 2.18
CA ASN A 78 12.97 12.78 1.01
C ASN A 78 11.51 12.39 1.32
N CYS A 79 11.28 11.71 2.44
CA CYS A 79 9.94 11.33 2.88
C CYS A 79 9.04 12.55 3.12
N LEU A 80 9.54 13.60 3.77
CA LEU A 80 8.79 14.83 4.01
C LEU A 80 8.49 15.57 2.70
N LEU A 81 9.46 15.67 1.79
CA LEU A 81 9.27 16.28 0.47
C LEU A 81 8.18 15.57 -0.33
N LEU A 82 8.14 14.24 -0.29
CA LEU A 82 7.11 13.46 -0.97
C LEU A 82 5.73 13.70 -0.36
N LYS A 83 5.61 13.65 0.97
CA LYS A 83 4.36 13.95 1.69
C LYS A 83 3.86 15.37 1.44
N ALA A 84 4.76 16.35 1.49
CA ALA A 84 4.45 17.75 1.18
C ALA A 84 3.97 17.90 -0.27
N SER A 85 4.61 17.20 -1.21
CA SER A 85 4.19 17.18 -2.62
C SER A 85 2.79 16.60 -2.80
N LYS A 86 2.44 15.52 -2.06
CA LYS A 86 1.08 14.94 -2.07
C LYS A 86 0.05 15.93 -1.53
N TRP A 87 0.35 16.54 -0.39
CA TRP A 87 -0.52 17.55 0.22
C TRP A 87 -0.73 18.75 -0.72
N LEU A 88 0.34 19.26 -1.33
CA LEU A 88 0.29 20.35 -2.29
C LEU A 88 -0.49 19.96 -3.55
N CYS A 89 -0.28 18.75 -4.08
CA CYS A 89 -1.03 18.23 -5.20
C CYS A 89 -2.53 18.19 -4.90
N ASN A 90 -2.93 17.78 -3.70
CA ASN A 90 -4.35 17.79 -3.32
C ASN A 90 -4.87 19.22 -3.13
N TYR A 91 -4.09 20.12 -2.55
CA TYR A 91 -4.47 21.51 -2.35
C TYR A 91 -4.68 22.26 -3.67
N VAL A 92 -3.77 22.07 -4.64
CA VAL A 92 -3.84 22.70 -5.96
C VAL A 92 -4.89 22.03 -6.86
N SER A 93 -5.05 20.71 -6.74
CA SER A 93 -5.92 19.94 -7.62
C SER A 93 -7.36 19.89 -7.10
N THR A 94 -8.27 20.64 -7.71
CA THR A 94 -9.71 20.55 -7.44
C THR A 94 -10.31 19.29 -8.08
N LYS A 95 -10.09 18.12 -7.49
CA LYS A 95 -10.75 16.86 -7.91
C LYS A 95 -11.79 16.46 -6.89
N LEU A 96 -12.90 15.93 -7.38
CA LEU A 96 -14.02 15.47 -6.55
C LEU A 96 -13.92 13.96 -6.24
N TYR A 97 -13.21 13.22 -7.10
CA TYR A 97 -13.15 11.76 -7.04
C TYR A 97 -11.71 11.26 -6.91
N THR A 98 -11.53 10.24 -6.07
CA THR A 98 -10.31 9.46 -5.93
C THR A 98 -10.04 8.76 -7.27
N GLY A 99 -8.79 8.70 -7.74
CA GLY A 99 -8.45 8.07 -9.04
C GLY A 99 -8.14 9.04 -10.17
N GLN A 100 -8.62 10.28 -10.08
CA GLN A 100 -8.54 11.21 -11.22
C GLN A 100 -7.21 11.98 -11.34
N ASN A 101 -6.43 12.07 -10.26
CA ASN A 101 -5.16 12.76 -10.27
C ASN A 101 -4.02 11.77 -10.51
N VAL A 102 -3.52 11.73 -11.76
CA VAL A 102 -2.41 10.86 -12.14
C VAL A 102 -1.14 11.25 -11.39
N VAL A 103 -0.85 12.54 -11.24
CA VAL A 103 0.36 13.04 -10.54
C VAL A 103 0.39 12.53 -9.12
N MET A 104 -0.74 12.57 -8.42
CA MET A 104 -0.87 12.04 -7.06
C MET A 104 -0.56 10.53 -6.96
N GLY A 105 -0.85 9.78 -8.03
CA GLY A 105 -0.51 8.37 -8.13
C GLY A 105 1.01 8.13 -8.18
N TRP A 106 1.76 9.01 -8.85
CA TRP A 106 3.23 8.92 -8.99
C TRP A 106 4.01 9.31 -7.73
N LEU A 107 3.34 9.88 -6.72
CA LEU A 107 3.97 10.34 -5.48
C LEU A 107 3.93 9.26 -4.39
N ASN A 108 4.20 8.00 -4.76
CA ASN A 108 4.17 6.86 -3.84
C ASN A 108 5.30 5.87 -4.15
N PHE A 109 5.72 5.14 -3.13
CA PHE A 109 6.62 3.99 -3.21
C PHE A 109 5.83 2.69 -3.06
N SER A 110 6.26 1.65 -3.77
CA SER A 110 5.67 0.31 -3.66
C SER A 110 6.20 -0.49 -2.48
N SER A 111 7.36 -0.12 -1.93
CA SER A 111 8.01 -0.87 -0.87
C SER A 111 9.00 -0.01 -0.09
N VAL A 112 9.35 -0.45 1.11
CA VAL A 112 10.36 0.21 1.95
C VAL A 112 11.74 0.15 1.28
N THR A 113 12.00 -0.88 0.46
CA THR A 113 13.29 -1.03 -0.20
C THR A 113 13.58 0.13 -1.16
N TRP A 114 12.58 0.66 -1.88
CA TRP A 114 12.77 1.82 -2.75
C TRP A 114 13.16 3.09 -1.98
N ILE A 115 12.61 3.26 -0.77
CA ILE A 115 13.00 4.35 0.12
C ILE A 115 14.49 4.23 0.43
N TYR A 116 14.97 3.04 0.79
CA TYR A 116 16.40 2.81 1.03
C TYR A 116 17.27 2.86 -0.23
N VAL A 117 16.75 2.52 -1.42
CA VAL A 117 17.49 2.72 -2.68
C VAL A 117 17.80 4.20 -2.89
N SER A 118 16.90 5.10 -2.49
CA SER A 118 17.15 6.56 -2.54
C SER A 118 18.36 7.00 -1.71
N TYR A 119 18.75 6.23 -0.68
CA TYR A 119 19.92 6.54 0.11
C TYR A 119 21.23 6.41 -0.68
N ALA A 120 21.30 5.59 -1.73
CA ALA A 120 22.53 5.37 -2.49
C ALA A 120 23.14 6.68 -3.02
N ALA A 121 22.31 7.59 -3.55
CA ALA A 121 22.77 8.91 -3.98
C ALA A 121 23.10 9.85 -2.81
N LEU A 122 22.38 9.72 -1.69
CA LEU A 122 22.60 10.54 -0.49
C LEU A 122 23.90 10.16 0.24
N ALA A 123 24.36 8.91 0.12
CA ALA A 123 25.64 8.45 0.66
C ALA A 123 26.82 9.22 0.05
N ALA A 124 26.73 9.62 -1.21
CA ALA A 124 27.75 10.42 -1.91
C ALA A 124 27.76 11.91 -1.54
N ARG A 125 26.99 12.33 -0.52
CA ARG A 125 26.89 13.74 -0.08
C ARG A 125 28.25 14.39 0.16
N ASN A 126 29.12 13.74 0.93
CA ASN A 126 30.40 14.33 1.32
C ASN A 126 31.35 14.44 0.12
N GLU A 127 31.35 13.45 -0.76
CA GLU A 127 32.10 13.47 -2.03
C GLU A 127 31.66 14.64 -2.91
N PHE A 128 30.34 14.85 -3.03
CA PHE A 128 29.79 15.95 -3.79
C PHE A 128 30.22 17.32 -3.23
N ILE A 129 30.20 17.48 -1.91
CA ILE A 129 30.65 18.71 -1.23
C ILE A 129 32.14 18.94 -1.47
N GLU A 130 32.97 17.91 -1.35
CA GLU A 130 34.41 18.04 -1.57
C GLU A 130 34.76 18.32 -3.03
N TYR A 131 34.07 17.69 -3.98
CA TYR A 131 34.23 17.97 -5.40
C TYR A 131 33.97 19.45 -5.72
N GLY A 132 32.86 20.01 -5.20
CA GLY A 132 32.52 21.42 -5.35
C GLY A 132 33.45 22.40 -4.62
N ASN A 133 34.29 21.92 -3.71
CA ASN A 133 35.27 22.69 -2.95
C ASN A 133 36.72 22.23 -3.19
N SER A 134 36.98 21.60 -4.35
CA SER A 134 38.30 21.05 -4.71
C SER A 134 39.37 22.13 -4.87
N VAL A 135 38.99 23.35 -5.29
CA VAL A 135 39.87 24.51 -5.33
C VAL A 135 39.92 25.13 -3.93
N ARG A 136 40.95 24.77 -3.17
CA ARG A 136 41.24 25.31 -1.84
C ARG A 136 42.68 25.77 -1.72
N CYS A 137 42.89 26.83 -0.95
CA CYS A 137 44.21 27.29 -0.54
C CYS A 137 44.22 27.23 0.99
N ASP A 138 45.10 26.40 1.55
CA ASP A 138 45.26 26.30 3.00
C ASP A 138 46.14 27.48 3.45
N LEU A 139 45.65 28.26 4.43
CA LEU A 139 46.33 29.42 4.97
C LEU A 139 47.04 29.01 6.27
N ASP A 140 48.31 29.39 6.42
CA ASP A 140 49.08 29.11 7.64
C ASP A 140 49.24 30.40 8.47
N SER A 141 48.95 30.28 9.77
CA SER A 141 49.06 31.36 10.76
C SER A 141 50.49 31.91 10.87
N THR A 142 51.50 31.12 10.50
CA THR A 142 52.91 31.54 10.50
C THR A 142 53.27 32.49 9.36
N THR A 143 52.50 32.48 8.26
CA THR A 143 52.85 33.20 7.02
C THR A 143 51.90 34.35 6.69
N GLN A 144 50.68 34.33 7.22
CA GLN A 144 49.62 35.27 6.86
C GLN A 144 48.88 35.79 8.08
N ASN A 145 48.48 37.06 8.02
CA ASN A 145 47.66 37.68 9.06
C ASN A 145 46.21 37.17 8.96
N MET A 146 45.82 36.24 9.84
CA MET A 146 44.49 35.62 9.83
C MET A 146 43.37 36.58 10.25
N ASP A 147 43.66 37.64 11.02
CA ASP A 147 42.64 38.58 11.51
C ASP A 147 42.08 39.46 10.37
N ALA A 148 42.86 39.66 9.30
CA ALA A 148 42.45 40.44 8.14
C ALA A 148 41.69 39.60 7.08
N ILE A 149 41.74 38.26 7.20
CA ILE A 149 41.16 37.34 6.22
C ILE A 149 39.87 36.76 6.80
N PHE A 150 38.74 37.20 6.27
CA PHE A 150 37.44 36.64 6.57
C PHE A 150 36.81 36.05 5.30
N VAL A 151 36.03 34.98 5.47
CA VAL A 151 35.23 34.40 4.39
C VAL A 151 33.82 34.94 4.52
N ASP A 152 33.32 35.62 3.49
CA ASP A 152 31.93 36.05 3.47
C ASP A 152 31.00 34.85 3.64
N PHE A 153 29.94 35.01 4.42
CA PHE A 153 28.98 33.94 4.68
C PHE A 153 28.42 33.31 3.39
N PHE A 154 28.06 34.14 2.40
CA PHE A 154 27.55 33.67 1.11
C PHE A 154 28.60 32.95 0.26
N ASN A 155 29.88 33.22 0.50
CA ASN A 155 31.00 32.54 -0.15
C ASN A 155 31.47 31.30 0.65
N SER A 156 30.84 31.02 1.79
CA SER A 156 31.11 29.81 2.57
C SER A 156 30.76 28.55 1.76
N TRP A 157 31.56 27.51 1.97
CA TRP A 157 31.34 26.20 1.37
C TRP A 157 29.93 25.65 1.66
N TYR A 158 29.37 25.98 2.82
CA TYR A 158 28.08 25.48 3.28
C TYR A 158 26.93 26.03 2.45
N ILE A 159 26.88 27.37 2.30
CA ILE A 159 25.83 28.06 1.55
C ILE A 159 25.94 27.78 0.05
N ARG A 160 27.15 27.66 -0.47
CA ARG A 160 27.38 27.29 -1.87
C ARG A 160 26.95 25.86 -2.18
N ALA A 161 27.15 24.93 -1.25
CA ALA A 161 26.80 23.52 -1.45
C ALA A 161 25.30 23.22 -1.23
N SER A 162 24.61 23.98 -0.37
CA SER A 162 23.22 23.70 0.02
C SER A 162 22.24 23.68 -1.14
N GLY A 163 22.30 24.66 -2.05
CA GLY A 163 21.42 24.74 -3.23
C GLY A 163 21.59 23.55 -4.18
N PRO A 164 22.81 23.26 -4.67
CA PRO A 164 23.07 22.07 -5.48
C PRO A 164 22.72 20.76 -4.78
N LEU A 165 22.97 20.63 -3.47
CA LEU A 165 22.56 19.45 -2.70
C LEU A 165 21.04 19.28 -2.67
N LEU A 166 20.28 20.36 -2.50
CA LEU A 166 18.81 20.31 -2.58
C LEU A 166 18.35 19.82 -3.96
N ALA A 167 18.99 20.26 -5.05
CA ALA A 167 18.70 19.78 -6.39
C ALA A 167 19.00 18.27 -6.55
N VAL A 168 20.09 17.78 -5.95
CA VAL A 168 20.42 16.35 -5.91
C VAL A 168 19.37 15.55 -5.14
N ILE A 169 18.91 16.03 -3.98
CA ILE A 169 17.85 15.40 -3.18
C ILE A 169 16.57 15.27 -4.01
N VAL A 170 16.10 16.36 -4.61
CA VAL A 170 14.86 16.38 -5.42
C VAL A 170 15.00 15.52 -6.68
N GLY A 171 16.12 15.62 -7.39
CA GLY A 171 16.40 14.83 -8.59
C GLY A 171 16.47 13.34 -8.30
N ASN A 172 17.15 12.95 -7.21
CA ASN A 172 17.24 11.57 -6.74
C ASN A 172 15.86 11.02 -6.38
N LEU A 173 15.05 11.77 -5.61
CA LEU A 173 13.69 11.37 -5.27
C LEU A 173 12.84 11.12 -6.52
N GLY A 174 12.88 12.05 -7.48
CA GLY A 174 12.15 11.91 -8.75
C GLY A 174 12.62 10.71 -9.58
N LEU A 175 13.93 10.45 -9.64
CA LEU A 175 14.50 9.31 -10.35
C LEU A 175 14.07 7.98 -9.73
N VAL A 176 14.17 7.84 -8.40
CA VAL A 176 13.80 6.60 -7.72
C VAL A 176 12.31 6.31 -7.85
N LEU A 177 11.45 7.34 -7.70
CA LEU A 177 10.01 7.20 -7.94
C LEU A 177 9.72 6.78 -9.38
N LEU A 178 10.42 7.36 -10.36
CA LEU A 178 10.28 6.96 -11.76
C LEU A 178 10.64 5.49 -11.92
N VAL A 179 11.80 5.07 -11.42
CA VAL A 179 12.27 3.68 -11.55
C VAL A 179 11.29 2.71 -10.88
N ASP A 180 10.83 2.99 -9.66
CA ASP A 180 9.83 2.17 -8.96
C ASP A 180 8.53 2.05 -9.79
N HIS A 181 7.95 3.17 -10.18
CA HIS A 181 6.72 3.16 -10.98
C HIS A 181 6.90 2.47 -12.32
N VAL A 182 8.08 2.51 -12.94
CA VAL A 182 8.39 1.83 -14.20
C VAL A 182 8.61 0.33 -14.03
N TRP A 183 9.29 -0.08 -12.97
CA TRP A 183 9.54 -1.49 -12.66
C TRP A 183 8.24 -2.18 -12.26
N ASN A 184 7.46 -1.55 -11.38
CA ASN A 184 6.23 -2.11 -10.81
C ASN A 184 4.94 -1.68 -11.53
N ARG A 185 5.03 -1.32 -12.83
CA ARG A 185 3.87 -0.82 -13.63
C ARG A 185 2.64 -1.71 -13.61
N ARG A 186 2.81 -3.03 -13.55
CA ARG A 186 1.69 -3.98 -13.53
C ARG A 186 0.99 -3.94 -12.17
N TRP A 187 1.76 -3.97 -11.10
CA TRP A 187 1.29 -3.91 -9.74
C TRP A 187 0.57 -2.58 -9.45
N TRP A 188 1.15 -1.44 -9.83
CA TRP A 188 0.50 -0.13 -9.70
C TRP A 188 -0.85 -0.04 -10.41
N ARG A 189 -1.00 -0.70 -11.57
CA ARG A 189 -2.29 -0.77 -12.26
C ARG A 189 -3.32 -1.61 -11.51
N TYR A 190 -2.91 -2.71 -10.89
CA TYR A 190 -3.80 -3.51 -10.03
C TYR A 190 -4.18 -2.74 -8.77
N LEU A 191 -3.23 -2.10 -8.10
CA LEU A 191 -3.47 -1.28 -6.92
C LEU A 191 -4.41 -0.11 -7.22
N ALA A 192 -4.23 0.57 -8.36
CA ALA A 192 -5.10 1.66 -8.81
C ALA A 192 -6.53 1.20 -9.14
N ASN A 193 -6.73 -0.06 -9.49
CA ASN A 193 -8.06 -0.61 -9.76
C ASN A 193 -8.76 -1.10 -8.49
N ASN A 194 -8.06 -1.17 -7.37
CA ASN A 194 -8.59 -1.58 -6.09
C ASN A 194 -8.97 -0.37 -5.22
N SER A 195 -10.11 -0.45 -4.51
CA SER A 195 -10.60 0.66 -3.68
C SER A 195 -9.72 0.94 -2.46
N LEU A 196 -9.22 -0.09 -1.78
CA LEU A 196 -8.26 0.06 -0.67
C LEU A 196 -6.97 0.73 -1.16
N GLY A 197 -6.42 0.23 -2.26
CA GLY A 197 -5.22 0.78 -2.88
C GLY A 197 -5.37 2.25 -3.25
N ARG A 198 -6.53 2.62 -3.80
CA ARG A 198 -6.86 4.02 -4.11
C ARG A 198 -6.98 4.91 -2.88
N GLN A 199 -7.46 4.40 -1.73
CA GLN A 199 -7.45 5.18 -0.49
C GLN A 199 -6.02 5.53 -0.05
N TYR A 200 -5.11 4.57 -0.06
CA TYR A 200 -3.70 4.81 0.28
C TYR A 200 -3.02 5.74 -0.73
N MET A 201 -3.12 5.41 -2.01
CA MET A 201 -2.39 6.08 -3.07
C MET A 201 -2.86 7.52 -3.31
N LEU A 202 -4.17 7.77 -3.29
CA LEU A 202 -4.74 9.02 -3.78
C LEU A 202 -5.54 9.81 -2.74
N ASN A 203 -6.06 9.16 -1.71
CA ASN A 203 -6.94 9.79 -0.72
C ASN A 203 -6.28 10.04 0.64
N SER A 204 -4.96 9.88 0.70
CA SER A 204 -4.18 10.05 1.92
C SER A 204 -2.77 10.57 1.63
N THR A 205 -2.13 11.16 2.64
CA THR A 205 -0.70 11.53 2.63
C THR A 205 0.24 10.33 2.84
N SER A 206 -0.27 9.10 2.87
CA SER A 206 0.55 7.88 2.88
C SER A 206 1.45 7.87 1.64
N ILE A 207 2.73 7.55 1.80
CA ILE A 207 3.70 7.55 0.69
C ILE A 207 4.11 6.14 0.29
N LEU A 208 3.82 5.15 1.10
CA LEU A 208 4.18 3.76 0.88
C LEU A 208 2.90 2.94 0.80
N CYS A 209 2.79 2.16 -0.26
CA CYS A 209 1.73 1.19 -0.49
C CYS A 209 2.40 -0.19 -0.53
N ASP A 210 2.11 -1.08 0.42
CA ASP A 210 2.86 -2.33 0.58
C ASP A 210 2.55 -3.37 -0.51
N GLU A 211 3.59 -4.03 -1.01
CA GLU A 211 3.52 -5.00 -2.10
C GLU A 211 2.86 -6.33 -1.67
N ASP A 212 2.86 -6.64 -0.37
CA ASP A 212 2.30 -7.87 0.22
C ASP A 212 0.76 -8.00 0.12
N THR A 213 0.12 -7.11 -0.64
CA THR A 213 -1.29 -7.21 -1.00
C THR A 213 -1.51 -8.34 -2.02
N SER A 214 -2.12 -9.44 -1.57
CA SER A 214 -2.46 -10.57 -2.43
C SER A 214 -3.65 -10.23 -3.34
N PHE A 215 -3.35 -9.83 -4.57
CA PHE A 215 -4.37 -9.60 -5.59
C PHE A 215 -4.92 -10.94 -6.11
N ILE A 216 -6.23 -11.10 -6.05
CA ILE A 216 -6.96 -12.27 -6.53
C ILE A 216 -7.89 -11.84 -7.66
N THR A 217 -7.76 -12.49 -8.82
CA THR A 217 -8.68 -12.30 -9.94
C THR A 217 -9.94 -13.13 -9.72
N ARG A 218 -11.11 -12.49 -9.77
CA ARG A 218 -12.39 -13.14 -9.49
C ARG A 218 -13.25 -13.25 -10.74
N ALA A 219 -13.81 -14.44 -10.99
CA ALA A 219 -14.73 -14.66 -12.10
C ALA A 219 -15.96 -13.73 -11.96
N GLY A 220 -16.25 -12.94 -13.00
CA GLY A 220 -17.37 -11.99 -13.02
C GLY A 220 -17.05 -10.58 -12.49
N TYR A 221 -15.83 -10.32 -11.99
CA TYR A 221 -15.38 -8.97 -11.64
C TYR A 221 -14.24 -8.52 -12.56
N ALA A 222 -14.40 -7.35 -13.19
CA ALA A 222 -13.40 -6.79 -14.10
C ALA A 222 -12.24 -6.07 -13.38
N GLY A 223 -12.40 -5.74 -12.10
CA GLY A 223 -11.38 -5.04 -11.30
C GLY A 223 -10.43 -5.98 -10.55
N ALA A 224 -9.55 -5.40 -9.74
CA ALA A 224 -8.58 -6.13 -8.93
C ALA A 224 -9.12 -6.33 -7.50
N SER A 225 -9.30 -7.58 -7.05
CA SER A 225 -9.71 -7.84 -5.68
C SER A 225 -8.52 -8.15 -4.78
N VAL A 226 -8.55 -7.71 -3.53
CA VAL A 226 -7.55 -8.04 -2.51
C VAL A 226 -8.22 -8.77 -1.36
N GLU A 227 -7.62 -9.86 -0.91
CA GLU A 227 -8.05 -10.56 0.30
C GLU A 227 -7.36 -9.98 1.53
N VAL A 228 -8.15 -9.49 2.49
CA VAL A 228 -7.61 -8.88 3.72
C VAL A 228 -8.31 -9.46 4.94
N ARG A 229 -7.54 -9.88 5.94
CA ARG A 229 -8.06 -10.33 7.24
C ARG A 229 -8.83 -9.21 7.93
N ALA A 230 -9.95 -9.54 8.58
CA ALA A 230 -10.78 -8.58 9.32
C ALA A 230 -9.96 -7.75 10.32
N ARG A 231 -9.04 -8.41 11.05
CA ARG A 231 -8.15 -7.75 12.02
C ARG A 231 -7.19 -6.75 11.37
N ALA A 232 -6.70 -7.06 10.18
CA ALA A 232 -5.81 -6.18 9.43
C ALA A 232 -6.55 -4.91 8.98
N LEU A 233 -7.82 -5.03 8.57
CA LEU A 233 -8.66 -3.88 8.21
C LEU A 233 -8.89 -2.93 9.39
N CYS A 234 -9.12 -3.43 10.60
CA CYS A 234 -9.23 -2.59 11.79
C CYS A 234 -7.95 -1.79 12.04
N THR A 235 -6.79 -2.43 11.90
CA THR A 235 -5.51 -1.74 12.05
C THR A 235 -5.26 -0.73 10.92
N MET A 236 -5.70 -1.01 9.69
CA MET A 236 -5.65 -0.06 8.58
C MET A 236 -6.56 1.15 8.81
N GLN A 237 -7.78 0.93 9.32
CA GLN A 237 -8.71 2.01 9.68
C GLN A 237 -8.16 2.88 10.81
N TRP A 238 -7.63 2.27 11.87
CA TRP A 238 -6.94 2.99 12.94
C TRP A 238 -5.77 3.81 12.38
N PHE A 239 -4.94 3.21 11.54
CA PHE A 239 -3.78 3.88 10.96
C PHE A 239 -4.19 5.10 10.11
N LEU A 240 -5.12 4.92 9.17
CA LEU A 240 -5.60 6.00 8.31
C LEU A 240 -6.28 7.13 9.10
N SER A 241 -6.91 6.82 10.23
CA SER A 241 -7.59 7.82 11.05
C SER A 241 -6.67 8.62 11.96
N SER A 242 -5.54 8.04 12.40
CA SER A 242 -4.68 8.61 13.44
C SER A 242 -3.30 9.08 12.95
N HIS A 243 -2.73 8.42 11.94
CA HIS A 243 -1.35 8.64 11.51
C HIS A 243 -1.21 9.42 10.20
N VAL A 244 -2.29 9.59 9.44
CA VAL A 244 -2.25 10.11 8.07
C VAL A 244 -3.35 11.14 7.87
N ILE A 245 -3.03 12.23 7.17
CA ILE A 245 -4.03 13.20 6.70
C ILE A 245 -4.82 12.59 5.54
N ARG A 246 -6.14 12.67 5.65
CA ARG A 246 -7.12 12.12 4.72
C ARG A 246 -7.73 13.25 3.89
N PHE A 247 -7.89 13.05 2.58
CA PHE A 247 -8.38 14.11 1.69
C PHE A 247 -9.89 14.13 1.51
N GLY A 248 -10.61 13.04 1.84
CA GLY A 248 -12.07 12.99 1.77
C GLY A 248 -12.62 12.92 0.35
N LEU A 249 -11.81 12.48 -0.62
CA LEU A 249 -12.24 12.32 -2.01
C LEU A 249 -13.22 11.15 -2.13
N GLN A 250 -14.27 11.35 -2.92
CA GLN A 250 -15.30 10.33 -3.12
C GLN A 250 -14.83 9.25 -4.07
N GLU A 251 -15.39 8.05 -3.92
CA GLU A 251 -15.08 6.94 -4.81
C GLU A 251 -15.64 7.15 -6.22
N GLN A 252 -14.91 6.71 -7.25
CA GLN A 252 -15.36 6.86 -8.64
C GLN A 252 -16.66 6.06 -8.86
N PRO A 253 -17.70 6.67 -9.48
CA PRO A 253 -19.00 6.00 -9.65
C PRO A 253 -18.93 4.74 -10.52
N GLN A 254 -17.91 4.63 -11.38
CA GLN A 254 -17.66 3.42 -12.18
C GLN A 254 -17.25 2.23 -11.31
N ALA A 255 -16.39 2.43 -10.30
CA ALA A 255 -15.97 1.38 -9.37
C ALA A 255 -17.17 0.85 -8.56
N VAL A 256 -18.04 1.75 -8.09
CA VAL A 256 -19.29 1.39 -7.40
C VAL A 256 -20.20 0.55 -8.31
N ARG A 257 -20.36 0.95 -9.58
CA ARG A 257 -21.19 0.21 -10.56
C ARG A 257 -20.64 -1.19 -10.84
N GLN A 258 -19.31 -1.34 -10.94
CA GLN A 258 -18.68 -2.63 -11.22
C GLN A 258 -18.95 -3.63 -10.11
N ILE A 259 -18.91 -3.20 -8.84
CA ILE A 259 -19.19 -4.09 -7.70
C ILE A 259 -20.65 -4.52 -7.69
N VAL A 260 -21.59 -3.58 -7.90
CA VAL A 260 -23.03 -3.91 -8.01
C VAL A 260 -23.30 -4.91 -9.14
N ALA A 261 -22.58 -4.79 -10.27
CA ALA A 261 -22.73 -5.68 -11.42
C ALA A 261 -22.24 -7.12 -11.17
N THR A 262 -21.25 -7.32 -10.28
CA THR A 262 -20.79 -8.69 -9.96
C THR A 262 -21.91 -9.56 -9.41
N LYS A 263 -22.83 -8.98 -8.63
CA LYS A 263 -24.01 -9.68 -8.10
C LYS A 263 -25.02 -10.06 -9.21
N ALA A 264 -25.24 -9.20 -10.19
CA ALA A 264 -26.15 -9.52 -11.31
C ALA A 264 -25.66 -10.74 -12.11
N SER A 265 -24.34 -10.89 -12.26
CA SER A 265 -23.73 -12.04 -12.93
C SER A 265 -23.85 -13.35 -12.11
N THR A 266 -23.87 -13.28 -10.78
CA THR A 266 -23.98 -14.46 -9.91
C THR A 266 -25.42 -14.97 -9.80
N LEU A 267 -26.43 -14.09 -9.86
CA LEU A 267 -27.84 -14.50 -9.94
C LEU A 267 -28.19 -15.20 -11.26
N GLY A 268 -27.55 -14.84 -12.37
CA GLY A 268 -27.78 -15.46 -13.68
C GLY A 268 -27.30 -16.92 -13.80
N HIS A 269 -26.35 -17.35 -12.98
CA HIS A 269 -25.82 -18.73 -13.00
C HIS A 269 -26.63 -19.73 -12.16
N ASN A 270 -27.53 -19.26 -11.28
CA ASN A 270 -28.31 -20.14 -10.40
C ASN A 270 -29.73 -20.46 -10.94
N HIS A 271 -30.17 -19.85 -12.04
CA HIS A 271 -31.46 -20.18 -12.68
C HIS A 271 -31.29 -21.12 -13.88
N GLY A 272 -30.67 -22.28 -13.63
CA GLY A 272 -30.32 -23.24 -14.68
C GLY A 272 -30.62 -24.70 -14.34
N HIS A 273 -31.67 -25.03 -13.59
CA HIS A 273 -32.32 -26.35 -13.66
C HIS A 273 -33.64 -26.39 -12.87
N HIS A 274 -34.71 -25.85 -13.45
CA HIS A 274 -36.08 -26.28 -13.13
C HIS A 274 -36.88 -26.22 -14.43
N THR A 275 -36.72 -27.24 -15.27
CA THR A 275 -37.68 -27.51 -16.34
C THR A 275 -38.89 -28.19 -15.70
N GLY A 276 -39.83 -27.38 -15.22
CA GLY A 276 -41.20 -27.82 -15.02
C GLY A 276 -41.76 -28.23 -16.38
N ARG A 277 -42.26 -29.46 -16.48
CA ARG A 277 -43.02 -29.90 -17.64
C ARG A 277 -44.20 -30.72 -17.16
N ASP A 278 -45.29 -30.01 -16.89
CA ASP A 278 -46.64 -30.54 -17.00
C ASP A 278 -46.85 -31.01 -18.44
N SER A 279 -47.30 -32.25 -18.64
CA SER A 279 -47.90 -32.70 -19.90
C SER A 279 -48.80 -33.90 -19.64
N GLU A 280 -50.10 -33.63 -19.62
CA GLU A 280 -51.14 -34.61 -19.91
C GLU A 280 -51.01 -35.13 -21.36
N SER A 281 -51.41 -36.40 -21.53
CA SER A 281 -51.90 -37.14 -22.71
C SER A 281 -52.25 -36.32 -23.98
N SER A 282 -52.15 -36.78 -25.24
CA SER A 282 -51.97 -38.11 -25.85
C SER A 282 -51.98 -38.01 -27.41
N VAL A 283 -51.56 -39.11 -28.07
CA VAL A 283 -51.94 -39.63 -29.41
C VAL A 283 -51.08 -39.34 -30.68
N SER A 284 -50.56 -40.47 -31.22
CA SER A 284 -50.29 -40.89 -32.63
C SER A 284 -48.98 -40.56 -33.38
N SER A 285 -48.04 -41.54 -33.37
CA SER A 285 -47.40 -42.33 -34.47
C SER A 285 -47.31 -41.84 -35.95
N PRO A 286 -46.50 -42.49 -36.84
CA PRO A 286 -45.18 -43.17 -36.70
C PRO A 286 -44.22 -43.03 -37.94
N ARG A 287 -42.89 -43.21 -37.75
CA ARG A 287 -41.85 -43.71 -38.71
C ARG A 287 -40.46 -43.39 -38.12
N GLY A 288 -39.42 -44.22 -38.10
CA GLY A 288 -39.11 -45.58 -38.57
C GLY A 288 -37.58 -45.82 -38.38
N SER A 289 -37.15 -47.09 -38.46
CA SER A 289 -35.77 -47.62 -38.65
C SER A 289 -34.75 -47.50 -37.50
N THR A 290 -34.44 -48.60 -36.76
CA THR A 290 -33.30 -49.56 -36.88
C THR A 290 -31.93 -48.93 -36.56
N THR A 291 -31.00 -49.44 -35.73
CA THR A 291 -30.63 -50.80 -35.29
C THR A 291 -29.43 -50.71 -34.31
N GLY A 292 -29.32 -51.67 -33.37
CA GLY A 292 -28.06 -52.13 -32.72
C GLY A 292 -27.55 -51.30 -31.53
N ARG A 293 -26.94 -51.85 -30.47
CA ARG A 293 -26.50 -53.21 -30.16
C ARG A 293 -26.25 -53.31 -28.64
N ARG A 294 -26.77 -54.41 -28.11
CA ARG A 294 -26.59 -55.09 -26.81
C ARG A 294 -25.22 -54.94 -26.12
N GLY A 295 -25.24 -54.72 -24.80
CA GLY A 295 -24.18 -55.01 -23.85
C GLY A 295 -24.76 -55.04 -22.43
N LYS A 296 -24.91 -56.25 -21.87
CA LYS A 296 -25.36 -56.57 -20.52
C LYS A 296 -24.20 -57.31 -19.84
N ASP A 297 -23.94 -57.01 -18.57
CA ASP A 297 -23.41 -57.88 -17.48
C ASP A 297 -23.36 -56.98 -16.22
N ASP A 298 -24.30 -57.08 -15.27
CA ASP A 298 -24.39 -57.99 -14.10
C ASP A 298 -23.19 -57.87 -13.13
N ASP A 299 -23.33 -57.17 -11.99
CA ASP A 299 -23.25 -57.78 -10.64
C ASP A 299 -23.62 -56.82 -9.46
N LYS A 300 -23.88 -57.44 -8.31
CA LYS A 300 -24.78 -57.11 -7.16
C LYS A 300 -24.41 -55.98 -6.15
N PRO A 301 -25.36 -55.61 -5.25
CA PRO A 301 -25.32 -54.41 -4.41
C PRO A 301 -24.76 -54.66 -3.00
N HIS A 302 -24.03 -53.68 -2.45
CA HIS A 302 -23.73 -53.61 -1.02
C HIS A 302 -24.71 -52.66 -0.32
N MET A 303 -25.53 -53.23 0.56
CA MET A 303 -26.32 -52.52 1.58
C MET A 303 -25.38 -51.78 2.54
N VAL A 304 -25.57 -50.47 2.69
CA VAL A 304 -25.07 -49.70 3.83
C VAL A 304 -26.25 -48.94 4.43
N SER A 305 -26.43 -49.09 5.75
CA SER A 305 -27.52 -48.53 6.55
C SER A 305 -27.65 -46.99 6.40
N PRO A 306 -28.88 -46.45 6.29
CA PRO A 306 -29.12 -45.02 6.18
C PRO A 306 -29.49 -44.45 7.54
N MET A 307 -28.54 -44.11 8.42
CA MET A 307 -28.91 -43.39 9.66
C MET A 307 -27.78 -42.64 10.40
N ALA A 308 -26.60 -42.45 9.80
CA ALA A 308 -25.50 -41.72 10.43
C ALA A 308 -24.94 -40.55 9.59
N ASP A 309 -25.35 -40.42 8.33
CA ASP A 309 -24.81 -39.41 7.40
C ASP A 309 -25.65 -38.13 7.30
N GLU A 310 -26.89 -38.12 7.79
CA GLU A 310 -27.80 -36.96 7.66
C GLU A 310 -27.39 -35.80 8.58
N ASP A 311 -27.01 -36.09 9.83
CA ASP A 311 -26.63 -35.07 10.82
C ASP A 311 -25.22 -34.49 10.56
N ILE A 312 -24.32 -35.28 9.98
CA ILE A 312 -22.98 -34.81 9.57
C ILE A 312 -23.07 -34.02 8.25
N ARG A 313 -23.98 -34.39 7.33
CA ARG A 313 -24.27 -33.57 6.13
C ARG A 313 -24.94 -32.25 6.48
N ALA A 314 -25.93 -32.21 7.37
CA ALA A 314 -26.60 -30.96 7.73
C ALA A 314 -25.66 -29.97 8.47
N SER A 315 -24.73 -30.49 9.27
CA SER A 315 -23.71 -29.71 9.98
C SER A 315 -22.61 -29.18 9.02
N SER A 316 -22.19 -30.02 8.06
CA SER A 316 -21.19 -29.62 7.06
C SER A 316 -21.77 -28.78 5.93
N GLU A 317 -23.05 -28.93 5.56
CA GLU A 317 -23.74 -28.07 4.60
C GLU A 317 -24.10 -26.73 5.19
N SER A 318 -24.45 -26.61 6.47
CA SER A 318 -24.67 -25.28 7.10
C SER A 318 -23.35 -24.52 7.33
N ALA A 319 -22.27 -25.22 7.70
CA ALA A 319 -20.93 -24.64 7.78
C ALA A 319 -20.36 -24.29 6.40
N ALA A 320 -20.51 -25.18 5.40
CA ALA A 320 -20.06 -24.92 4.03
C ALA A 320 -20.96 -23.91 3.28
N ALA A 321 -22.25 -23.79 3.61
CA ALA A 321 -23.12 -22.75 3.06
C ALA A 321 -22.84 -21.37 3.68
N GLY A 322 -22.48 -21.31 4.97
CA GLY A 322 -21.99 -20.10 5.62
C GLY A 322 -20.63 -19.64 5.08
N ASP A 323 -19.75 -20.59 4.74
CA ASP A 323 -18.42 -20.29 4.20
C ASP A 323 -18.46 -19.95 2.69
N LYS A 324 -19.37 -20.58 1.93
CA LYS A 324 -19.65 -20.26 0.51
C LYS A 324 -20.39 -18.93 0.31
N THR A 325 -21.07 -18.41 1.32
CA THR A 325 -21.72 -17.07 1.29
C THR A 325 -20.73 -15.98 1.70
N SER A 326 -19.90 -16.22 2.72
CA SER A 326 -18.82 -15.30 3.12
C SER A 326 -17.77 -15.09 2.01
N SER A 327 -17.34 -16.16 1.33
CA SER A 327 -16.45 -16.10 0.15
C SER A 327 -17.12 -15.46 -1.08
N ARG A 328 -18.43 -15.16 -1.01
CA ARG A 328 -19.21 -14.60 -2.12
C ARG A 328 -19.33 -13.08 -2.12
N GLU A 329 -19.25 -12.43 -0.97
CA GLU A 329 -19.48 -11.00 -0.80
C GLU A 329 -18.22 -10.18 -1.09
N MET A 330 -18.37 -9.10 -1.84
CA MET A 330 -17.30 -8.21 -2.26
C MET A 330 -17.58 -6.82 -1.70
N TYR A 331 -16.59 -6.24 -1.07
CA TYR A 331 -16.73 -5.01 -0.32
C TYR A 331 -15.94 -3.87 -0.96
N LEU A 332 -16.46 -2.65 -0.81
CA LEU A 332 -15.87 -1.42 -1.28
C LEU A 332 -15.45 -0.56 -0.10
N ILE A 333 -14.24 -0.02 -0.15
CA ILE A 333 -13.78 0.96 0.85
C ILE A 333 -13.90 2.37 0.27
N VAL A 334 -14.68 3.20 0.94
CA VAL A 334 -14.99 4.57 0.52
C VAL A 334 -14.65 5.53 1.65
N GLN A 335 -14.25 6.73 1.29
CA GLN A 335 -14.09 7.83 2.24
C GLN A 335 -15.20 8.86 2.06
N ASP A 336 -15.75 9.32 3.18
CA ASP A 336 -16.72 10.42 3.21
C ASP A 336 -16.02 11.78 3.00
N ARG A 337 -16.79 12.84 2.73
CA ARG A 337 -16.27 14.21 2.60
C ARG A 337 -15.58 14.71 3.86
N GLU A 338 -15.98 14.19 5.02
CA GLU A 338 -15.37 14.46 6.32
C GLU A 338 -14.09 13.63 6.55
N GLY A 339 -13.68 12.81 5.59
CA GLY A 339 -12.50 11.97 5.68
C GLY A 339 -12.73 10.62 6.38
N HIS A 340 -13.93 10.31 6.86
CA HIS A 340 -14.21 9.03 7.52
C HIS A 340 -14.21 7.86 6.53
N VAL A 341 -13.44 6.81 6.85
CA VAL A 341 -13.36 5.59 6.02
C VAL A 341 -14.49 4.65 6.40
N ARG A 342 -15.27 4.22 5.41
CA ARG A 342 -16.43 3.33 5.54
C ARG A 342 -16.32 2.17 4.56
N MET A 343 -16.96 1.05 4.93
CA MET A 343 -16.97 -0.17 4.12
C MET A 343 -18.41 -0.46 3.69
N PHE A 344 -18.62 -0.64 2.39
CA PHE A 344 -19.92 -0.94 1.80
C PHE A 344 -19.90 -2.31 1.15
N ASP A 345 -20.99 -3.05 1.31
CA ASP A 345 -21.23 -4.27 0.53
C ASP A 345 -21.78 -3.93 -0.87
N ALA A 346 -21.84 -4.91 -1.77
CA ALA A 346 -22.42 -4.79 -3.11
C ALA A 346 -23.88 -4.30 -3.12
N GLU A 347 -24.61 -4.45 -2.01
CA GLU A 347 -25.96 -3.90 -1.83
C GLU A 347 -25.99 -2.43 -1.37
N LYS A 348 -24.82 -1.76 -1.33
CA LYS A 348 -24.66 -0.40 -0.77
C LYS A 348 -25.06 -0.28 0.70
N ARG A 349 -25.09 -1.41 1.41
CA ARG A 349 -25.28 -1.43 2.86
C ARG A 349 -23.94 -1.17 3.53
N GLU A 350 -23.93 -0.24 4.47
CA GLU A 350 -22.75 0.02 5.30
C GLU A 350 -22.54 -1.14 6.27
N LEU A 351 -21.32 -1.66 6.35
CA LEU A 351 -20.97 -2.68 7.32
C LEU A 351 -20.92 -2.06 8.72
N GLN A 352 -21.85 -2.45 9.58
CA GLN A 352 -21.89 -1.96 10.96
C GLN A 352 -20.74 -2.55 11.79
N ALA A 353 -20.24 -1.77 12.74
CA ALA A 353 -19.15 -2.16 13.64
C ALA A 353 -19.39 -3.53 14.31
N LEU A 354 -20.63 -3.80 14.76
CA LEU A 354 -21.02 -5.06 15.41
C LEU A 354 -20.76 -6.30 14.53
N GLY A 355 -20.99 -6.18 13.21
CA GLY A 355 -20.75 -7.26 12.26
C GLY A 355 -19.26 -7.51 12.00
N LEU A 356 -18.43 -6.48 12.15
CA LEU A 356 -16.98 -6.57 12.07
C LEU A 356 -16.41 -7.31 13.30
N GLU A 357 -16.94 -7.06 14.51
CA GLU A 357 -16.43 -7.66 15.75
C GLU A 357 -16.49 -9.19 15.74
N MET A 358 -17.64 -9.74 15.32
CA MET A 358 -17.82 -11.18 15.17
C MET A 358 -16.88 -11.79 14.13
N LYS A 359 -16.60 -11.04 13.06
CA LYS A 359 -15.69 -11.44 11.98
C LYS A 359 -14.22 -11.38 12.40
N ILE A 360 -13.84 -10.46 13.30
CA ILE A 360 -12.50 -10.37 13.92
C ILE A 360 -12.26 -11.55 14.87
N LEU A 361 -13.26 -11.88 15.70
CA LEU A 361 -13.17 -13.03 16.62
C LEU A 361 -12.98 -14.34 15.86
N ARG A 362 -13.65 -14.49 14.71
CA ARG A 362 -13.54 -15.67 13.84
C ARG A 362 -12.34 -15.65 12.87
N ASP A 363 -11.51 -14.61 12.89
CA ASP A 363 -10.38 -14.41 11.96
C ASP A 363 -10.75 -14.53 10.47
N SER A 364 -11.95 -14.07 10.12
CA SER A 364 -12.44 -14.15 8.74
C SER A 364 -11.71 -13.19 7.79
N THR A 365 -11.66 -13.56 6.52
CA THR A 365 -11.11 -12.74 5.45
C THR A 365 -12.22 -12.02 4.69
N PHE A 366 -11.91 -10.82 4.21
CA PHE A 366 -12.77 -10.00 3.38
C PHE A 366 -12.16 -9.86 1.99
N HIS A 367 -13.00 -9.92 0.96
CA HIS A 367 -12.61 -9.60 -0.40
C HIS A 367 -12.97 -8.15 -0.71
N ILE A 368 -11.95 -7.31 -0.88
CA ILE A 368 -12.11 -5.90 -1.20
C ILE A 368 -11.93 -5.73 -2.70
N ALA A 369 -12.86 -5.01 -3.33
CA ALA A 369 -12.81 -4.64 -4.74
C ALA A 369 -11.95 -3.42 -4.98
#